data_AF-A0A2E4NHV5-F1
#
_entry.id   AF-A0A2E4NHV5-F1
#
_cell.length_a   1.000
_cell.length_b   1.000
_cell.length_c   1.000
_cell.angle_alpha   90.00
_cell.angle_beta   90.00
_cell.angle_gamma   90.00
#
_symmetry.space_group_name_H-M   'P 1'
#
loop_
_entity.id
_entity.type
_entity.pdbx_description
1 polymer ?
#
loop_
_entity_poly.entity_id
_entity_poly.type
_entity_poly.pdbx_seq_one_letter_code
_entity_poly.pdbx_strand_id
1 'polypeptide(L)'
;MAKASKTKKTEKLSFQAEVSRLLHIVAHSLYSEREIFLRELISNASDACDRLRYEALTKPKLTQGDPDFCIKISSDKDAGTLTIADNGIGMNRKELIENLGTIARSGTAAMIDNLKGDNKEDINLIGQFGVGFYSSFMVADKVTVTTRKAGAAGAFVWESDGMGEFTLREGERPARGTTVTLKIKDDAKEFLEPDRIKHIVTTYSDHIPIAINLVEGETSDRINDASALWTRPRNKIKADQYKEFYHHVAHATDEPWATLHFRVEGVIEYSGLLYIPTARPFNIFHPDRKNQVKLYVKRVFITDECEDLLPSWLRFLRGVVDSEDLDLNVSREMLQNNPIVAKIKNGLVTRVLNELKKKAEKEPDSYAGFWEAFGALIKEGIYESFENRDDLLSLLRCHSTSDEGLVSLEGYLDRMKKGQDAIYYITGENAEALKQSPQLEGFRARGVEVLLLSDPIDDFWLPAVGQYKEKPFKSVTQGGADLSNIKSPKGKKKDDNKSADDVAKITGEMGDLIALLKLTLEEKVADVRTSERLTDSAVCLVADETGLDMNLERILKQHNQLNQVTSRILEINPDHSLIQSLAVSAKKKGAQDKLEDAALLLLDQAQILEGEPVSDPVAFSRRMEAVMAKGFK
;
A
#
# COMPACT_ATOMS: atom_id res chain seq x y z
N MET A 1 -19.56 72.47 -28.95
CA MET A 1 -19.10 71.13 -28.51
C MET A 1 -19.57 70.89 -27.09
N ALA A 2 -20.34 69.82 -26.85
CA ALA A 2 -20.40 69.08 -25.58
C ALA A 2 -21.43 67.95 -25.74
N LYS A 3 -21.00 66.77 -26.18
CA LYS A 3 -21.81 65.54 -26.07
C LYS A 3 -21.69 65.06 -24.62
N ALA A 4 -22.76 65.18 -23.86
CA ALA A 4 -22.84 64.62 -22.51
C ALA A 4 -22.71 63.09 -22.59
N SER A 5 -21.60 62.57 -22.06
CA SER A 5 -21.40 61.15 -21.83
C SER A 5 -22.36 60.69 -20.75
N LYS A 6 -23.39 59.93 -21.11
CA LYS A 6 -24.25 59.22 -20.14
C LYS A 6 -23.42 58.09 -19.54
N THR A 7 -22.91 58.28 -18.32
CA THR A 7 -22.33 57.21 -17.52
C THR A 7 -23.41 56.15 -17.28
N LYS A 8 -23.20 54.93 -17.82
CA LYS A 8 -24.09 53.79 -17.57
C LYS A 8 -24.05 53.47 -16.08
N LYS A 9 -25.21 53.51 -15.41
CA LYS A 9 -25.35 53.14 -14.00
C LYS A 9 -24.95 51.67 -13.84
N THR A 10 -24.00 51.40 -12.94
CA THR A 10 -23.66 50.04 -12.54
C THR A 10 -24.59 49.64 -11.39
N GLU A 11 -25.32 48.55 -11.55
CA GLU A 11 -26.19 47.99 -10.53
C GLU A 11 -25.49 46.81 -9.85
N LYS A 12 -25.50 46.79 -8.52
CA LYS A 12 -24.94 45.72 -7.71
C LYS A 12 -26.10 44.90 -7.15
N LEU A 13 -26.37 43.76 -7.77
CA LEU A 13 -27.38 42.80 -7.33
C LEU A 13 -26.73 41.75 -6.42
N SER A 14 -27.48 41.26 -5.44
CA SER A 14 -27.03 40.13 -4.60
C SER A 14 -27.36 38.80 -5.29
N PHE A 15 -26.53 37.78 -5.04
CA PHE A 15 -26.84 36.43 -5.47
C PHE A 15 -28.13 35.95 -4.82
N GLN A 16 -28.98 35.28 -5.62
CA GLN A 16 -30.20 34.62 -5.15
C GLN A 16 -29.98 33.10 -5.19
N ALA A 17 -30.65 32.38 -4.30
CA ALA A 17 -30.59 30.93 -4.24
C ALA A 17 -32.00 30.34 -4.10
N GLU A 18 -32.26 29.27 -4.86
CA GLU A 18 -33.51 28.52 -4.79
C GLU A 18 -33.38 27.43 -3.71
N VAL A 19 -34.05 27.64 -2.58
CA VAL A 19 -33.91 26.83 -1.36
C VAL A 19 -34.29 25.36 -1.60
N SER A 20 -35.40 25.11 -2.30
CA SER A 20 -35.87 23.76 -2.64
C SER A 20 -34.84 22.99 -3.48
N ARG A 21 -34.22 23.66 -4.47
CA ARG A 21 -33.19 23.05 -5.32
C ARG A 21 -31.89 22.81 -4.55
N LEU A 22 -31.51 23.69 -3.64
CA LEU A 22 -30.36 23.48 -2.75
C LEU A 22 -30.57 22.28 -1.82
N LEU A 23 -31.74 22.15 -1.19
CA LEU A 23 -32.07 20.99 -0.35
C LEU A 23 -32.02 19.70 -1.17
N HIS A 24 -32.55 19.72 -2.39
CA HIS A 24 -32.49 18.57 -3.28
C HIS A 24 -31.05 18.16 -3.61
N ILE A 25 -30.15 19.11 -3.90
CA ILE A 25 -28.72 18.84 -4.15
C ILE A 25 -28.04 18.30 -2.88
N VAL A 26 -28.32 18.88 -1.73
CA VAL A 26 -27.73 18.44 -0.45
C VAL A 26 -28.15 17.01 -0.11
N ALA A 27 -29.43 16.68 -0.31
CA ALA A 27 -29.94 15.34 -0.07
C ALA A 27 -29.45 14.33 -1.12
N HIS A 28 -29.47 14.65 -2.42
CA HIS A 28 -29.30 13.62 -3.46
C HIS A 28 -27.96 13.66 -4.21
N SER A 29 -27.10 14.65 -3.98
CA SER A 29 -25.90 14.85 -4.81
C SER A 29 -24.61 15.10 -4.03
N LEU A 30 -24.68 15.37 -2.72
CA LEU A 30 -23.49 15.58 -1.89
C LEU A 30 -22.97 14.30 -1.24
N TYR A 31 -23.79 13.26 -1.11
CA TYR A 31 -23.42 12.01 -0.46
C TYR A 31 -23.60 10.86 -1.45
N SER A 32 -22.63 9.96 -1.53
CA SER A 32 -22.72 8.76 -2.35
C SER A 32 -23.54 7.66 -1.67
N GLU A 33 -23.45 7.57 -0.34
CA GLU A 33 -24.10 6.51 0.45
C GLU A 33 -25.23 7.06 1.34
N ARG A 34 -26.40 6.40 1.31
CA ARG A 34 -27.57 6.86 2.08
C ARG A 34 -27.35 6.75 3.58
N GLU A 35 -26.60 5.74 4.05
CA GLU A 35 -26.38 5.43 5.47
C GLU A 35 -25.69 6.55 6.28
N ILE A 36 -25.05 7.49 5.58
CA ILE A 36 -24.38 8.65 6.15
C ILE A 36 -25.31 9.53 6.99
N PHE A 37 -26.62 9.51 6.73
CA PHE A 37 -27.57 10.29 7.51
C PHE A 37 -27.44 10.02 9.02
N LEU A 38 -27.20 8.76 9.40
CA LEU A 38 -27.09 8.37 10.80
C LEU A 38 -25.79 8.89 11.41
N ARG A 39 -24.68 8.83 10.67
CA ARG A 39 -23.39 9.44 11.06
C ARG A 39 -23.55 10.93 11.36
N GLU A 40 -24.23 11.68 10.47
CA GLU A 40 -24.43 13.12 10.64
C GLU A 40 -25.30 13.44 11.86
N LEU A 41 -26.39 12.69 12.08
CA LEU A 41 -27.27 12.90 13.23
C LEU A 41 -26.58 12.55 14.56
N ILE A 42 -25.81 11.47 14.61
CA ILE A 42 -25.02 11.09 15.79
C ILE A 42 -23.94 12.14 16.06
N SER A 43 -23.26 12.64 15.03
CA SER A 43 -22.24 13.70 15.17
C SER A 43 -22.85 14.99 15.76
N ASN A 44 -24.03 15.40 15.27
CA ASN A 44 -24.75 16.56 15.82
C ASN A 44 -25.18 16.35 17.28
N ALA A 45 -25.63 15.15 17.62
CA ALA A 45 -25.98 14.78 18.98
C ALA A 45 -24.75 14.78 19.91
N SER A 46 -23.61 14.32 19.41
CA SER A 46 -22.32 14.36 20.11
C SER A 46 -21.91 15.80 20.41
N ASP A 47 -21.88 16.65 19.39
CA ASP A 47 -21.59 18.08 19.53
C ASP A 47 -22.52 18.75 20.55
N ALA A 48 -23.82 18.43 20.53
CA ALA A 48 -24.79 18.99 21.47
C ALA A 48 -24.48 18.60 22.93
N CYS A 49 -24.02 17.38 23.17
CA CYS A 49 -23.60 16.92 24.50
C CYS A 49 -22.30 17.59 24.94
N ASP A 50 -21.30 17.69 24.06
CA ASP A 50 -20.03 18.34 24.37
C ASP A 50 -20.19 19.83 24.66
N ARG A 51 -21.07 20.51 23.91
CA ARG A 51 -21.46 21.91 24.18
C ARG A 51 -22.06 22.07 25.57
N LEU A 52 -22.97 21.17 25.98
CA LEU A 52 -23.54 21.22 27.32
C LEU A 52 -22.50 20.89 28.39
N ARG A 53 -21.63 19.91 28.15
CA ARG A 53 -20.53 19.57 29.06
C ARG A 53 -19.63 20.79 29.32
N TYR A 54 -19.31 21.54 28.27
CA TYR A 54 -18.53 22.78 28.38
C TYR A 54 -19.30 23.87 29.14
N GLU A 55 -20.57 24.13 28.80
CA GLU A 55 -21.36 25.13 29.53
C GLU A 55 -21.52 24.78 31.02
N ALA A 56 -21.61 23.48 31.35
CA ALA A 56 -21.73 23.00 32.72
C ALA A 56 -20.48 23.25 33.58
N LEU A 57 -19.29 23.46 32.97
CA LEU A 57 -18.09 23.87 33.70
C LEU A 57 -18.29 25.20 34.44
N THR A 58 -19.08 26.11 33.86
CA THR A 58 -19.40 27.42 34.46
C THR A 58 -20.80 27.45 35.07
N LYS A 59 -21.71 26.56 34.64
CA LYS A 59 -23.09 26.46 35.13
C LYS A 59 -23.46 25.01 35.50
N PRO A 60 -22.95 24.46 36.62
CA PRO A 60 -23.15 23.04 36.97
C PRO A 60 -24.62 22.61 37.11
N LYS A 61 -25.53 23.55 37.39
CA LYS A 61 -26.97 23.28 37.51
C LYS A 61 -27.60 22.79 36.20
N LEU A 62 -26.97 23.02 35.04
CA LEU A 62 -27.52 22.61 33.74
C LEU A 62 -27.55 21.09 33.53
N THR A 63 -26.65 20.36 34.21
CA THR A 63 -26.56 18.89 34.15
C THR A 63 -27.09 18.20 35.41
N GLN A 64 -27.63 18.97 36.36
CA GLN A 64 -28.11 18.45 37.63
C GLN A 64 -29.27 17.45 37.41
N GLY A 65 -29.12 16.23 37.95
CA GLY A 65 -30.12 15.15 37.87
C GLY A 65 -30.00 14.24 36.65
N ASP A 66 -29.14 14.58 35.68
CA ASP A 66 -28.84 13.74 34.51
C ASP A 66 -27.42 14.11 34.03
N PRO A 67 -26.35 13.66 34.70
CA PRO A 67 -24.97 14.02 34.36
C PRO A 67 -24.37 13.16 33.24
N ASP A 68 -24.96 11.98 32.98
CA ASP A 68 -24.42 10.98 32.06
C ASP A 68 -24.91 11.25 30.63
N PHE A 69 -24.03 11.83 29.81
CA PHE A 69 -24.34 12.13 28.41
C PHE A 69 -24.52 10.84 27.60
N CYS A 70 -25.60 10.74 26.84
CA CYS A 70 -25.88 9.61 25.96
C CYS A 70 -26.68 10.00 24.72
N ILE A 71 -26.57 9.15 23.71
CA ILE A 71 -27.37 9.16 22.49
C ILE A 71 -28.18 7.87 22.50
N LYS A 72 -29.48 7.95 22.26
CA LYS A 72 -30.40 6.81 22.18
C LYS A 72 -30.95 6.72 20.77
N ILE A 73 -30.88 5.53 20.18
CA ILE A 73 -31.44 5.22 18.87
C ILE A 73 -32.55 4.20 19.07
N SER A 74 -33.73 4.42 18.48
CA SER A 74 -34.82 3.45 18.50
C SER A 74 -35.55 3.41 17.16
N SER A 75 -35.96 2.23 16.74
CA SER A 75 -36.79 2.04 15.55
C SER A 75 -38.17 1.51 15.93
N ASP A 76 -39.20 1.98 15.23
CA ASP A 76 -40.57 1.49 15.30
C ASP A 76 -40.98 1.08 13.88
N LYS A 77 -41.05 -0.25 13.65
CA LYS A 77 -41.34 -0.82 12.34
C LYS A 77 -42.81 -0.62 11.94
N ASP A 78 -43.72 -0.61 12.92
CA ASP A 78 -45.15 -0.45 12.68
C ASP A 78 -45.46 1.01 12.31
N ALA A 79 -44.87 1.96 13.03
CA ALA A 79 -44.95 3.38 12.70
C ALA A 79 -44.06 3.77 11.52
N GLY A 80 -43.09 2.93 11.13
CA GLY A 80 -42.11 3.22 10.08
C GLY A 80 -41.22 4.41 10.44
N THR A 81 -40.78 4.48 11.70
CA THR A 81 -40.00 5.62 12.21
C THR A 81 -38.69 5.20 12.85
N LEU A 82 -37.65 6.01 12.60
CA LEU A 82 -36.36 5.92 13.29
C LEU A 82 -36.18 7.18 14.15
N THR A 83 -35.78 7.00 15.40
CA THR A 83 -35.62 8.08 16.37
C THR A 83 -34.21 8.14 16.90
N ILE A 84 -33.59 9.32 16.88
CA ILE A 84 -32.29 9.61 17.46
C ILE A 84 -32.48 10.69 18.52
N ALA A 85 -32.15 10.40 19.78
CA ALA A 85 -32.36 11.30 20.90
C ALA A 85 -31.08 11.50 21.73
N ASP A 86 -30.72 12.76 21.99
CA ASP A 86 -29.62 13.14 22.87
C ASP A 86 -30.12 13.84 24.14
N ASN A 87 -29.32 13.83 25.20
CA ASN A 87 -29.53 14.63 26.41
C ASN A 87 -28.57 15.84 26.51
N GLY A 88 -28.16 16.37 25.36
CA GLY A 88 -27.27 17.52 25.22
C GLY A 88 -27.94 18.87 25.48
N ILE A 89 -27.33 19.93 24.94
CA ILE A 89 -27.71 21.33 25.23
C ILE A 89 -29.13 21.68 24.77
N GLY A 90 -29.63 21.05 23.72
CA GLY A 90 -30.90 21.38 23.07
C GLY A 90 -30.91 22.77 22.40
N MET A 91 -32.05 23.14 21.82
CA MET A 91 -32.21 24.40 21.10
C MET A 91 -33.43 25.18 21.60
N ASN A 92 -33.35 26.51 21.56
CA ASN A 92 -34.51 27.38 21.73
C ASN A 92 -35.17 27.70 20.37
N ARG A 93 -36.31 28.40 20.40
CA ARG A 93 -37.06 28.81 19.20
C ARG A 93 -36.20 29.54 18.16
N LYS A 94 -35.32 30.45 18.60
CA LYS A 94 -34.45 31.22 17.71
C LYS A 94 -33.40 30.32 17.06
N GLU A 95 -32.76 29.45 17.83
CA GLU A 95 -31.78 28.49 17.34
C GLU A 95 -32.38 27.49 16.36
N LEU A 96 -33.63 27.05 16.53
CA LEU A 96 -34.31 26.22 15.54
C LEU A 96 -34.46 26.92 14.19
N ILE A 97 -34.88 28.18 14.19
CA ILE A 97 -35.03 28.99 12.96
C ILE A 97 -33.65 29.24 12.31
N GLU A 98 -32.65 29.58 13.12
CA GLU A 98 -31.33 29.96 12.64
C GLU A 98 -30.46 28.77 12.22
N ASN A 99 -30.53 27.64 12.92
CA ASN A 99 -29.64 26.50 12.69
C ASN A 99 -30.27 25.40 11.82
N LEU A 100 -31.59 25.17 11.93
CA LEU A 100 -32.29 24.16 11.10
C LEU A 100 -33.13 24.79 9.99
N GLY A 101 -33.55 26.05 10.16
CA GLY A 101 -34.29 26.79 9.13
C GLY A 101 -33.41 27.52 8.12
N THR A 102 -32.09 27.55 8.31
CA THR A 102 -31.15 28.20 7.39
C THR A 102 -30.10 27.20 6.92
N ILE A 103 -30.05 26.95 5.61
CA ILE A 103 -29.07 26.06 4.99
C ILE A 103 -27.67 26.67 5.07
N ALA A 104 -26.65 25.83 5.29
CA ALA A 104 -25.25 26.24 5.39
C ALA A 104 -24.95 27.16 6.58
N ARG A 105 -25.73 27.05 7.66
CA ARG A 105 -25.50 27.73 8.93
C ARG A 105 -25.32 26.71 10.05
N SER A 106 -24.16 26.71 10.69
CA SER A 106 -23.88 25.84 11.84
C SER A 106 -23.82 26.64 13.15
N GLY A 107 -24.66 26.27 14.11
CA GLY A 107 -24.58 26.80 15.48
C GLY A 107 -23.30 26.36 16.20
N THR A 108 -22.73 25.21 15.81
CA THR A 108 -21.45 24.70 16.30
C THR A 108 -20.29 25.57 15.82
N ALA A 109 -20.27 25.94 14.53
CA ALA A 109 -19.26 26.85 13.99
C ALA A 109 -19.33 28.24 14.65
N ALA A 110 -20.54 28.79 14.81
CA ALA A 110 -20.74 30.07 15.49
C ALA A 110 -20.27 30.05 16.96
N MET A 111 -20.31 28.90 17.63
CA MET A 111 -19.75 28.77 18.98
C MET A 111 -18.22 28.81 18.96
N ILE A 112 -17.58 28.10 18.03
CA ILE A 112 -16.12 28.10 17.85
C ILE A 112 -15.59 29.52 17.61
N ASP A 113 -16.29 30.32 16.80
CA ASP A 113 -15.93 31.70 16.52
C ASP A 113 -16.04 32.63 17.75
N ASN A 114 -16.96 32.31 18.67
CA ASN A 114 -17.19 33.08 19.89
C ASN A 114 -16.24 32.69 21.05
N LEU A 115 -15.51 31.59 20.94
CA LEU A 115 -14.48 31.18 21.90
C LEU A 115 -13.20 31.99 21.67
N LYS A 116 -12.65 32.60 22.73
CA LYS A 116 -11.38 33.38 22.71
C LYS A 116 -10.35 32.76 23.67
N GLY A 117 -9.07 32.75 23.27
CA GLY A 117 -7.92 32.32 24.10
C GLY A 117 -7.63 30.81 24.07
N ASP A 118 -6.80 30.33 25.01
CA ASP A 118 -6.33 28.93 25.15
C ASP A 118 -7.44 27.89 25.35
N ASN A 119 -8.69 28.32 25.62
CA ASN A 119 -9.86 27.44 25.82
C ASN A 119 -10.44 26.87 24.51
N LYS A 120 -9.83 27.15 23.35
CA LYS A 120 -10.29 26.68 22.04
C LYS A 120 -9.83 25.24 21.75
N GLU A 121 -8.75 24.80 22.37
CA GLU A 121 -8.11 23.50 22.13
C GLU A 121 -8.84 22.32 22.82
N ASP A 122 -9.64 22.58 23.86
CA ASP A 122 -10.34 21.52 24.62
C ASP A 122 -11.70 21.10 24.03
N ILE A 123 -12.14 21.69 22.91
CA ILE A 123 -13.47 21.42 22.33
C ILE A 123 -13.38 20.84 20.91
N ASN A 124 -13.45 19.51 20.81
CA ASN A 124 -13.45 18.77 19.55
C ASN A 124 -14.86 18.69 18.95
N LEU A 125 -15.31 19.77 18.30
CA LEU A 125 -16.61 19.79 17.60
C LEU A 125 -16.49 19.38 16.12
N ILE A 126 -17.47 18.60 15.65
CA ILE A 126 -17.46 17.91 14.36
C ILE A 126 -18.25 18.69 13.28
N GLY A 127 -19.44 19.20 13.59
CA GLY A 127 -20.44 19.68 12.63
C GLY A 127 -20.28 21.13 12.21
N GLN A 128 -19.41 21.44 11.25
CA GLN A 128 -19.08 22.84 10.91
C GLN A 128 -19.82 23.42 9.69
N PHE A 129 -20.31 22.59 8.75
CA PHE A 129 -20.86 23.07 7.47
C PHE A 129 -22.33 23.52 7.52
N GLY A 130 -23.12 23.03 8.48
CA GLY A 130 -24.54 23.39 8.59
C GLY A 130 -25.42 22.80 7.47
N VAL A 131 -25.01 21.67 6.88
CA VAL A 131 -25.79 20.94 5.87
C VAL A 131 -26.08 19.48 6.26
N GLY A 132 -25.30 18.90 7.17
CA GLY A 132 -25.38 17.47 7.54
C GLY A 132 -26.75 17.03 8.06
N PHE A 133 -27.50 17.91 8.73
CA PHE A 133 -28.87 17.59 9.18
C PHE A 133 -29.80 17.22 8.01
N TYR A 134 -29.66 17.86 6.85
CA TYR A 134 -30.54 17.63 5.70
C TYR A 134 -30.27 16.31 4.97
N SER A 135 -29.16 15.62 5.28
CA SER A 135 -28.92 14.24 4.83
C SER A 135 -30.04 13.27 5.29
N SER A 136 -30.76 13.61 6.36
CA SER A 136 -31.93 12.86 6.83
C SER A 136 -33.02 12.70 5.77
N PHE A 137 -33.18 13.66 4.85
CA PHE A 137 -34.15 13.60 3.76
C PHE A 137 -33.76 12.61 2.64
N MET A 138 -32.56 12.01 2.68
CA MET A 138 -32.19 10.88 1.83
C MET A 138 -33.05 9.64 2.12
N VAL A 139 -33.41 9.46 3.40
CA VAL A 139 -34.05 8.23 3.90
C VAL A 139 -35.43 8.49 4.51
N ALA A 140 -35.79 9.75 4.75
CA ALA A 140 -37.05 10.14 5.38
C ALA A 140 -37.92 11.02 4.48
N ASP A 141 -39.23 10.76 4.48
CA ASP A 141 -40.24 11.64 3.86
C ASP A 141 -40.56 12.85 4.72
N LYS A 142 -40.32 12.73 6.03
CA LYS A 142 -40.64 13.75 7.01
C LYS A 142 -39.70 13.66 8.20
N VAL A 143 -39.24 14.82 8.67
CA VAL A 143 -38.36 14.95 9.83
C VAL A 143 -39.05 15.82 10.87
N THR A 144 -39.21 15.27 12.07
CA THR A 144 -39.76 15.98 13.23
C THR A 144 -38.67 16.10 14.30
N VAL A 145 -38.37 17.33 14.72
CA VAL A 145 -37.37 17.64 15.75
C VAL A 145 -38.06 18.20 16.97
N THR A 146 -38.01 17.48 18.09
CA THR A 146 -38.53 17.93 19.39
C THR A 146 -37.37 18.23 20.33
N THR A 147 -37.25 19.46 20.81
CA THR A 147 -36.08 19.90 21.58
C THR A 147 -36.44 20.76 22.78
N ARG A 148 -35.70 20.61 23.87
CA ARG A 148 -35.75 21.49 25.04
C ARG A 148 -34.34 21.90 25.44
N LYS A 149 -34.08 23.21 25.40
CA LYS A 149 -32.79 23.76 25.82
C LYS A 149 -32.55 23.55 27.32
N ALA A 150 -31.33 23.18 27.70
CA ALA A 150 -30.96 23.09 29.11
C ALA A 150 -31.18 24.44 29.82
N GLY A 151 -31.82 24.39 30.99
CA GLY A 151 -32.20 25.59 31.75
C GLY A 151 -33.41 26.37 31.21
N ALA A 152 -34.05 25.92 30.12
CA ALA A 152 -35.30 26.51 29.63
C ALA A 152 -36.54 25.74 30.12
N ALA A 153 -37.66 26.45 30.26
CA ALA A 153 -38.92 25.90 30.74
C ALA A 153 -39.78 25.24 29.65
N GLY A 154 -39.66 25.69 28.39
CA GLY A 154 -40.49 25.24 27.27
C GLY A 154 -39.73 24.40 26.25
N ALA A 155 -40.45 23.49 25.60
CA ALA A 155 -39.95 22.70 24.47
C ALA A 155 -40.63 23.14 23.16
N PHE A 156 -39.96 22.89 22.05
CA PHE A 156 -40.45 23.24 20.71
C PHE A 156 -40.39 22.03 19.79
N VAL A 157 -41.34 21.98 18.85
CA VAL A 157 -41.40 21.00 17.77
C VAL A 157 -41.20 21.72 16.45
N TRP A 158 -40.17 21.32 15.73
CA TRP A 158 -39.89 21.72 14.36
C TRP A 158 -40.21 20.54 13.42
N GLU A 159 -40.80 20.80 12.28
CA GLU A 159 -41.23 19.75 11.35
C GLU A 159 -41.13 20.18 9.89
N SER A 160 -40.60 19.32 9.03
CA SER A 160 -40.44 19.57 7.59
C SER A 160 -40.44 18.28 6.78
N ASP A 161 -40.84 18.38 5.51
CA ASP A 161 -40.74 17.35 4.47
C ASP A 161 -39.52 17.56 3.54
N GLY A 162 -38.72 18.60 3.78
CA GLY A 162 -37.54 18.93 2.97
C GLY A 162 -37.86 19.65 1.66
N MET A 163 -39.12 20.04 1.41
CA MET A 163 -39.57 20.67 0.15
C MET A 163 -39.46 22.21 0.16
N GLY A 164 -38.84 22.79 1.18
CA GLY A 164 -38.53 24.22 1.25
C GLY A 164 -39.23 25.00 2.38
N GLU A 165 -40.13 24.35 3.12
CA GLU A 165 -40.83 24.94 4.26
C GLU A 165 -40.70 24.08 5.53
N PHE A 166 -40.90 24.70 6.68
CA PHE A 166 -40.98 24.01 7.97
C PHE A 166 -42.01 24.68 8.88
N THR A 167 -42.56 23.93 9.82
CA THR A 167 -43.44 24.44 10.86
C THR A 167 -42.74 24.45 12.21
N LEU A 168 -43.15 25.37 13.08
CA LEU A 168 -42.59 25.51 14.42
C LEU A 168 -43.72 25.79 15.42
N ARG A 169 -43.83 24.93 16.44
CA ARG A 169 -44.85 25.06 17.49
C ARG A 169 -44.27 24.75 18.88
N GLU A 170 -44.98 25.16 19.91
CA GLU A 170 -44.72 24.66 21.26
C GLU A 170 -45.04 23.17 21.34
N GLY A 171 -44.27 22.46 22.16
CA GLY A 171 -44.51 21.05 22.44
C GLY A 171 -43.98 20.67 23.81
N GLU A 172 -43.90 19.37 24.05
CA GLU A 172 -43.53 18.83 25.35
C GLU A 172 -42.33 17.90 25.21
N ARG A 173 -41.32 18.15 26.04
CA ARG A 173 -40.17 17.27 26.22
C ARG A 173 -39.76 17.35 27.69
N PRO A 174 -39.98 16.29 28.49
CA PRO A 174 -39.66 16.30 29.92
C PRO A 174 -38.15 16.34 30.24
N ALA A 175 -37.31 15.88 29.32
CA ALA A 175 -35.85 15.94 29.40
C ALA A 175 -35.27 17.08 28.55
N ARG A 176 -34.04 17.50 28.83
CA ARG A 176 -33.29 18.43 27.95
C ARG A 176 -32.79 17.69 26.70
N GLY A 177 -32.19 18.42 25.77
CA GLY A 177 -31.61 17.86 24.54
C GLY A 177 -32.59 17.83 23.38
N THR A 178 -32.29 17.02 22.37
CA THR A 178 -33.06 16.94 21.11
C THR A 178 -33.46 15.51 20.75
N THR A 179 -34.59 15.36 20.05
CA THR A 179 -35.12 14.09 19.53
C THR A 179 -35.46 14.36 18.09
N VAL A 180 -34.77 13.68 17.20
CA VAL A 180 -35.01 13.70 15.76
C VAL A 180 -35.74 12.42 15.41
N THR A 181 -36.96 12.55 14.91
CA THR A 181 -37.81 11.44 14.47
C THR A 181 -37.95 11.52 12.95
N LEU A 182 -37.53 10.43 12.29
CA LEU A 182 -37.53 10.28 10.86
C LEU A 182 -38.69 9.37 10.46
N LYS A 183 -39.61 9.85 9.62
CA LYS A 183 -40.58 8.99 8.94
C LYS A 183 -39.87 8.36 7.74
N ILE A 184 -39.48 7.10 7.88
CA ILE A 184 -38.63 6.40 6.91
C ILE A 184 -39.41 6.11 5.62
N LYS A 185 -38.77 6.35 4.49
CA LYS A 185 -39.28 6.07 3.14
C LYS A 185 -39.47 4.57 2.94
N ASP A 186 -40.40 4.20 2.05
CA ASP A 186 -40.65 2.79 1.72
C ASP A 186 -39.40 2.07 1.19
N ASP A 187 -38.54 2.78 0.46
CA ASP A 187 -37.30 2.27 -0.13
C ASP A 187 -36.09 2.30 0.83
N ALA A 188 -36.28 2.71 2.09
CA ALA A 188 -35.21 2.85 3.10
C ALA A 188 -35.51 2.08 4.39
N LYS A 189 -36.48 1.15 4.35
CA LYS A 189 -36.90 0.34 5.51
C LYS A 189 -35.78 -0.49 6.13
N GLU A 190 -34.69 -0.74 5.41
CA GLU A 190 -33.48 -1.38 5.97
C GLU A 190 -32.93 -0.64 7.20
N PHE A 191 -33.10 0.69 7.29
CA PHE A 191 -32.62 1.49 8.41
C PHE A 191 -33.48 1.37 9.68
N LEU A 192 -34.55 0.58 9.63
CA LEU A 192 -35.34 0.20 10.80
C LEU A 192 -34.84 -1.12 11.43
N GLU A 193 -33.93 -1.83 10.76
CA GLU A 193 -33.38 -3.11 11.24
C GLU A 193 -32.27 -2.90 12.29
N PRO A 194 -32.38 -3.50 13.49
CA PRO A 194 -31.39 -3.36 14.56
C PRO A 194 -29.95 -3.66 14.14
N ASP A 195 -29.73 -4.74 13.39
CA ASP A 195 -28.39 -5.16 12.94
C ASP A 195 -27.79 -4.16 11.96
N ARG A 196 -28.63 -3.57 11.09
CA ARG A 196 -28.18 -2.53 10.15
C ARG A 196 -27.77 -1.26 10.90
N ILE A 197 -28.55 -0.85 11.91
CA ILE A 197 -28.22 0.29 12.77
C ILE A 197 -26.90 0.04 13.52
N LYS A 198 -26.74 -1.14 14.14
CA LYS A 198 -25.50 -1.54 14.84
C LYS A 198 -24.30 -1.46 13.90
N HIS A 199 -24.41 -2.03 12.70
CA HIS A 199 -23.35 -1.99 11.70
C HIS A 199 -22.95 -0.55 11.35
N ILE A 200 -23.91 0.33 11.05
CA ILE A 200 -23.62 1.73 10.70
C ILE A 200 -22.94 2.45 11.87
N VAL A 201 -23.41 2.24 13.11
CA VAL A 201 -22.79 2.86 14.30
C VAL A 201 -21.36 2.34 14.50
N THR A 202 -21.12 1.03 14.39
CA THR A 202 -19.78 0.45 14.49
C THR A 202 -18.86 0.94 13.37
N THR A 203 -19.37 1.16 12.16
CA THR A 203 -18.56 1.67 11.05
C THR A 203 -18.18 3.14 11.24
N TYR A 204 -19.14 4.00 11.60
CA TYR A 204 -18.96 5.45 11.52
C TYR A 204 -18.76 6.17 12.85
N SER A 205 -19.16 5.56 13.96
CA SER A 205 -19.37 6.25 15.25
C SER A 205 -18.88 5.45 16.45
N ASP A 206 -18.15 4.35 16.23
CA ASP A 206 -17.72 3.45 17.30
C ASP A 206 -16.84 4.14 18.36
N HIS A 207 -16.02 5.10 17.93
CA HIS A 207 -15.04 5.79 18.76
C HIS A 207 -15.52 7.16 19.28
N ILE A 208 -16.80 7.50 19.07
CA ILE A 208 -17.41 8.68 19.68
C ILE A 208 -17.42 8.50 21.21
N PRO A 209 -16.96 9.49 21.99
CA PRO A 209 -16.80 9.34 23.44
C PRO A 209 -18.12 9.23 24.22
N ILE A 210 -19.24 9.58 23.59
CA ILE A 210 -20.58 9.53 24.17
C ILE A 210 -21.17 8.14 23.96
N ALA A 211 -21.83 7.60 24.98
CA ALA A 211 -22.50 6.31 24.89
C ALA A 211 -23.65 6.37 23.88
N ILE A 212 -23.62 5.50 22.87
CA ILE A 212 -24.67 5.31 21.88
C ILE A 212 -25.40 4.03 22.24
N ASN A 213 -26.67 4.15 22.59
CA ASN A 213 -27.51 3.03 23.03
C ASN A 213 -28.60 2.76 22.00
N LEU A 214 -28.75 1.50 21.60
CA LEU A 214 -29.91 1.03 20.86
C LEU A 214 -31.01 0.61 21.84
N VAL A 215 -32.20 1.17 21.67
CA VAL A 215 -33.36 0.89 22.51
C VAL A 215 -34.30 -0.06 21.76
N GLU A 216 -34.49 -1.25 22.30
CA GLU A 216 -35.37 -2.30 21.75
C GLU A 216 -36.41 -2.69 22.83
N GLY A 217 -37.62 -2.16 22.71
CA GLY A 217 -38.66 -2.35 23.75
C GLY A 217 -38.23 -1.75 25.10
N GLU A 218 -38.00 -2.61 26.10
CA GLU A 218 -37.52 -2.20 27.42
C GLU A 218 -36.00 -2.25 27.59
N THR A 219 -35.25 -2.81 26.61
CA THR A 219 -33.79 -2.89 26.68
C THR A 219 -33.14 -1.66 26.07
N SER A 220 -31.95 -1.31 26.57
CA SER A 220 -31.14 -0.18 26.11
C SER A 220 -29.68 -0.60 26.13
N ASP A 221 -29.21 -1.17 25.03
CA ASP A 221 -27.89 -1.76 24.91
C ASP A 221 -26.92 -0.78 24.26
N ARG A 222 -25.72 -0.64 24.84
CA ARG A 222 -24.67 0.18 24.26
C ARG A 222 -24.07 -0.50 23.03
N ILE A 223 -23.97 0.23 21.92
CA ILE A 223 -23.56 -0.30 20.62
C ILE A 223 -22.27 0.32 20.07
N ASN A 224 -21.61 1.20 20.83
CA ASN A 224 -20.29 1.73 20.51
C ASN A 224 -19.26 1.45 21.62
N ASP A 225 -18.04 1.12 21.26
CA ASP A 225 -16.98 0.82 22.23
C ASP A 225 -16.43 2.07 22.92
N ALA A 226 -16.54 3.25 22.29
CA ALA A 226 -15.95 4.54 22.71
C ALA A 226 -14.47 4.42 23.11
N SER A 227 -13.75 3.46 22.53
CA SER A 227 -12.34 3.22 22.82
C SER A 227 -11.49 3.78 21.68
N ALA A 228 -11.29 5.10 21.67
CA ALA A 228 -10.28 5.73 20.80
C ALA A 228 -8.88 5.40 21.37
N LEU A 229 -8.44 4.16 21.17
CA LEU A 229 -7.23 3.64 21.81
C LEU A 229 -5.99 4.48 21.48
N TRP A 230 -5.94 5.02 20.27
CA TRP A 230 -4.89 5.90 19.74
C TRP A 230 -4.83 7.29 20.38
N THR A 231 -5.87 7.72 21.11
CA THR A 231 -5.86 9.02 21.82
C THR A 231 -5.44 8.88 23.27
N ARG A 232 -5.32 7.64 23.79
CA ARG A 232 -4.94 7.37 25.18
C ARG A 232 -3.42 7.38 25.33
N PRO A 233 -2.87 7.85 26.45
CA PRO A 233 -1.44 7.73 26.72
C PRO A 233 -0.97 6.27 26.68
N ARG A 234 0.17 6.00 26.02
CA ARG A 234 0.73 4.64 25.85
C ARG A 234 0.85 3.86 27.16
N ASN A 235 1.24 4.54 28.24
CA ASN A 235 1.41 3.94 29.57
C ASN A 235 0.08 3.57 30.28
N LYS A 236 -1.07 3.93 29.71
CA LYS A 236 -2.41 3.57 30.18
C LYS A 236 -3.07 2.49 29.34
N ILE A 237 -2.36 1.89 28.40
CA ILE A 237 -2.88 0.87 27.50
C ILE A 237 -2.13 -0.44 27.75
N LYS A 238 -2.87 -1.53 27.95
CA LYS A 238 -2.29 -2.87 28.11
C LYS A 238 -2.02 -3.50 26.74
N ALA A 239 -1.07 -4.44 26.68
CA ALA A 239 -0.76 -5.19 25.46
C ALA A 239 -2.01 -5.88 24.85
N ASP A 240 -2.83 -6.52 25.69
CA ASP A 240 -4.06 -7.18 25.23
C ASP A 240 -5.04 -6.20 24.56
N GLN A 241 -5.11 -4.95 25.02
CA GLN A 241 -5.96 -3.94 24.40
C GLN A 241 -5.48 -3.54 23.00
N TYR A 242 -4.16 -3.48 22.78
CA TYR A 242 -3.62 -3.27 21.43
C TYR A 242 -3.95 -4.44 20.51
N LYS A 243 -3.81 -5.66 21.03
CA LYS A 243 -4.09 -6.89 20.29
C LYS A 243 -5.57 -7.01 19.91
N GLU A 244 -6.47 -6.80 20.87
CA GLU A 244 -7.92 -6.79 20.62
C GLU A 244 -8.28 -5.74 19.56
N PHE A 245 -7.73 -4.54 19.67
CA PHE A 245 -7.95 -3.49 18.67
C PHE A 245 -7.40 -3.87 17.30
N TYR A 246 -6.22 -4.50 17.23
CA TYR A 246 -5.64 -5.00 15.98
C TYR A 246 -6.57 -6.03 15.31
N HIS A 247 -7.02 -7.05 16.05
CA HIS A 247 -7.95 -8.05 15.51
C HIS A 247 -9.24 -7.43 14.99
N HIS A 248 -9.77 -6.43 15.71
CA HIS A 248 -10.96 -5.71 15.30
C HIS A 248 -10.74 -4.89 14.01
N VAL A 249 -9.70 -4.05 13.96
CA VAL A 249 -9.48 -3.12 12.84
C VAL A 249 -8.94 -3.80 11.58
N ALA A 250 -8.14 -4.86 11.74
CA ALA A 250 -7.52 -5.58 10.63
C ALA A 250 -8.34 -6.78 10.15
N HIS A 251 -9.38 -7.18 10.89
CA HIS A 251 -10.10 -8.44 10.71
C HIS A 251 -9.16 -9.66 10.66
N ALA A 252 -8.06 -9.58 11.42
CA ALA A 252 -6.99 -10.56 11.38
C ALA A 252 -7.02 -11.44 12.64
N THR A 253 -6.53 -12.67 12.53
CA THR A 253 -6.45 -13.63 13.65
C THR A 253 -5.02 -13.86 14.14
N ASP A 254 -4.03 -13.28 13.45
CA ASP A 254 -2.62 -13.31 13.82
C ASP A 254 -2.28 -12.22 14.85
N GLU A 255 -1.00 -12.11 15.21
CA GLU A 255 -0.49 -11.05 16.08
C GLU A 255 0.14 -9.93 15.26
N PRO A 256 0.15 -8.68 15.76
CA PRO A 256 0.93 -7.63 15.14
C PRO A 256 2.43 -7.88 15.34
N TRP A 257 3.19 -7.95 14.24
CA TRP A 257 4.66 -7.97 14.25
C TRP A 257 5.24 -6.66 14.82
N ALA A 258 4.60 -5.53 14.52
CA ALA A 258 4.91 -4.24 15.13
C ALA A 258 3.65 -3.40 15.39
N THR A 259 3.70 -2.60 16.45
CA THR A 259 2.67 -1.61 16.81
C THR A 259 3.30 -0.22 16.84
N LEU A 260 2.82 0.66 15.96
CA LEU A 260 3.24 2.06 15.85
C LEU A 260 2.11 2.94 16.38
N HIS A 261 2.17 3.28 17.67
CA HIS A 261 1.25 4.22 18.28
C HIS A 261 1.92 5.58 18.43
N PHE A 262 1.43 6.68 17.88
CA PHE A 262 2.06 8.00 18.00
C PHE A 262 1.06 9.15 17.96
N ARG A 263 1.50 10.32 18.42
CA ARG A 263 0.84 11.61 18.24
C ARG A 263 1.85 12.58 17.64
N VAL A 264 1.39 13.40 16.70
CA VAL A 264 2.16 14.45 16.03
C VAL A 264 1.48 15.76 16.35
N GLU A 265 2.25 16.72 16.83
CA GLU A 265 1.81 18.07 17.18
C GLU A 265 2.62 19.08 16.37
N GLY A 266 2.09 20.30 16.19
CA GLY A 266 2.78 21.39 15.50
C GLY A 266 2.04 21.89 14.27
N VAL A 267 2.68 21.83 13.09
CA VAL A 267 2.12 22.36 11.84
C VAL A 267 0.90 21.59 11.35
N ILE A 268 0.88 20.28 11.64
CA ILE A 268 -0.29 19.42 11.47
C ILE A 268 -0.42 18.54 12.72
N GLU A 269 -1.63 18.42 13.23
CA GLU A 269 -1.96 17.57 14.36
C GLU A 269 -2.70 16.31 13.89
N TYR A 270 -2.12 15.16 14.24
CA TYR A 270 -2.73 13.86 14.02
C TYR A 270 -2.14 12.82 14.96
N SER A 271 -2.93 11.80 15.25
CA SER A 271 -2.51 10.61 15.96
C SER A 271 -2.68 9.39 15.08
N GLY A 272 -1.94 8.33 15.40
CA GLY A 272 -2.00 7.10 14.65
C GLY A 272 -1.75 5.90 15.53
N LEU A 273 -2.46 4.82 15.23
CA LEU A 273 -2.24 3.51 15.79
C LEU A 273 -2.22 2.53 14.63
N LEU A 274 -1.01 2.27 14.14
CA LEU A 274 -0.76 1.41 13.00
C LEU A 274 -0.13 0.10 13.44
N TYR A 275 -0.39 -0.94 12.67
CA TYR A 275 0.10 -2.28 12.88
C TYR A 275 0.73 -2.81 11.60
N ILE A 276 1.78 -3.60 11.79
CA ILE A 276 2.34 -4.47 10.76
C ILE A 276 1.92 -5.89 11.14
N PRO A 277 1.09 -6.58 10.33
CA PRO A 277 0.72 -7.97 10.57
C PRO A 277 1.94 -8.91 10.62
N THR A 278 1.83 -10.03 11.32
CA THR A 278 2.84 -11.11 11.20
C THR A 278 2.56 -11.95 9.95
N ALA A 279 1.29 -12.21 9.66
CA ALA A 279 0.85 -12.98 8.50
C ALA A 279 0.55 -12.07 7.31
N ARG A 280 0.99 -12.50 6.13
CA ARG A 280 0.67 -11.82 4.86
C ARG A 280 -0.83 -11.99 4.53
N PRO A 281 -1.60 -10.90 4.36
CA PRO A 281 -3.00 -10.98 3.92
C PRO A 281 -3.11 -11.56 2.50
N PHE A 282 -4.15 -12.38 2.25
CA PHE A 282 -4.34 -13.05 0.94
C PHE A 282 -4.48 -12.08 -0.24
N ASN A 283 -5.04 -10.89 -0.01
CA ASN A 283 -5.29 -9.88 -1.05
C ASN A 283 -4.12 -8.91 -1.27
N ILE A 284 -2.95 -9.12 -0.64
CA ILE A 284 -1.85 -8.14 -0.67
C ILE A 284 -1.28 -7.91 -2.09
N PHE A 285 -1.41 -8.87 -3.01
CA PHE A 285 -0.97 -8.75 -4.41
C PHE A 285 -2.14 -8.55 -5.39
N HIS A 286 -3.32 -8.17 -4.88
CA HIS A 286 -4.44 -7.81 -5.74
C HIS A 286 -4.06 -6.60 -6.62
N PRO A 287 -4.45 -6.58 -7.92
CA PRO A 287 -4.08 -5.50 -8.84
C PRO A 287 -4.47 -4.09 -8.39
N ASP A 288 -5.55 -3.95 -7.62
CA ASP A 288 -6.03 -2.65 -7.13
C ASP A 288 -5.08 -1.99 -6.12
N ARG A 289 -4.19 -2.76 -5.47
CA ARG A 289 -3.15 -2.27 -4.53
C ARG A 289 -3.65 -1.30 -3.43
N LYS A 290 -4.94 -1.39 -3.05
CA LYS A 290 -5.57 -0.54 -2.04
C LYS A 290 -4.92 -0.69 -0.66
N ASN A 291 -4.77 0.43 0.04
CA ASN A 291 -4.42 0.43 1.46
C ASN A 291 -5.66 0.13 2.32
N GLN A 292 -5.44 -0.22 3.60
CA GLN A 292 -6.51 -0.58 4.54
C GLN A 292 -6.37 0.18 5.86
N VAL A 293 -5.78 1.37 5.81
CA VAL A 293 -5.64 2.23 6.98
C VAL A 293 -6.83 3.18 7.00
N LYS A 294 -7.59 3.11 8.10
CA LYS A 294 -8.80 3.91 8.29
C LYS A 294 -8.41 5.34 8.66
N LEU A 295 -8.90 6.30 7.89
CA LEU A 295 -8.74 7.72 8.18
C LEU A 295 -9.94 8.22 8.99
N TYR A 296 -9.62 8.83 10.11
CA TYR A 296 -10.53 9.52 11.01
C TYR A 296 -10.22 11.00 11.02
N VAL A 297 -11.25 11.81 11.26
CA VAL A 297 -11.09 13.21 11.60
C VAL A 297 -11.90 13.47 12.86
N LYS A 298 -11.21 13.90 13.92
CA LYS A 298 -11.82 14.11 15.25
C LYS A 298 -12.60 12.88 15.71
N ARG A 299 -12.02 11.69 15.53
CA ARG A 299 -12.60 10.37 15.88
C ARG A 299 -13.84 9.95 15.09
N VAL A 300 -14.20 10.69 14.05
CA VAL A 300 -15.25 10.28 13.10
C VAL A 300 -14.60 9.59 11.91
N PHE A 301 -15.07 8.38 11.58
CA PHE A 301 -14.58 7.65 10.42
C PHE A 301 -14.93 8.41 9.14
N ILE A 302 -13.92 8.60 8.29
CA ILE A 302 -14.05 9.30 7.01
C ILE A 302 -14.03 8.28 5.88
N THR A 303 -12.94 7.54 5.75
CA THR A 303 -12.75 6.56 4.68
C THR A 303 -11.56 5.64 5.02
N ASP A 304 -11.57 4.42 4.50
CA ASP A 304 -10.42 3.53 4.41
C ASP A 304 -9.93 3.35 2.97
N GLU A 305 -10.47 4.14 2.04
CA GLU A 305 -10.11 4.19 0.62
C GLU A 305 -9.31 5.46 0.25
N CYS A 306 -8.48 5.95 1.18
CA CYS A 306 -7.64 7.12 0.91
C CYS A 306 -6.30 6.71 0.28
N GLU A 307 -6.25 6.58 -1.05
CA GLU A 307 -5.03 6.22 -1.79
C GLU A 307 -3.85 7.16 -1.50
N ASP A 308 -4.12 8.45 -1.27
CA ASP A 308 -3.10 9.46 -0.99
C ASP A 308 -2.52 9.37 0.44
N LEU A 309 -3.13 8.60 1.34
CA LEU A 309 -2.69 8.50 2.75
C LEU A 309 -1.39 7.70 2.90
N LEU A 310 -1.21 6.67 2.07
CA LEU A 310 -0.06 5.78 2.11
C LEU A 310 0.35 5.38 0.70
N PRO A 311 1.66 5.27 0.41
CA PRO A 311 2.07 4.69 -0.85
C PRO A 311 1.66 3.21 -0.94
N SER A 312 1.41 2.73 -2.15
CA SER A 312 0.99 1.35 -2.45
C SER A 312 1.92 0.29 -1.88
N TRP A 313 3.22 0.55 -1.82
CA TRP A 313 4.20 -0.38 -1.24
C TRP A 313 4.10 -0.52 0.30
N LEU A 314 3.33 0.34 0.98
CA LEU A 314 2.99 0.23 2.42
C LEU A 314 1.59 -0.34 2.69
N ARG A 315 0.91 -0.90 1.68
CA ARG A 315 -0.46 -1.45 1.80
C ARG A 315 -0.64 -2.62 2.77
N PHE A 316 0.45 -3.15 3.32
CA PHE A 316 0.41 -4.15 4.40
C PHE A 316 0.03 -3.55 5.76
N LEU A 317 0.13 -2.22 5.94
CA LEU A 317 -0.23 -1.56 7.18
C LEU A 317 -1.73 -1.69 7.46
N ARG A 318 -2.05 -1.84 8.74
CA ARG A 318 -3.43 -1.85 9.27
C ARG A 318 -3.55 -0.84 10.39
N GLY A 319 -4.76 -0.41 10.69
CA GLY A 319 -5.04 0.46 11.83
C GLY A 319 -5.65 1.79 11.41
N VAL A 320 -5.37 2.83 12.19
CA VAL A 320 -6.08 4.11 12.09
C VAL A 320 -5.11 5.29 12.10
N VAL A 321 -5.51 6.35 11.40
CA VAL A 321 -4.92 7.69 11.48
C VAL A 321 -6.06 8.65 11.77
N ASP A 322 -5.92 9.46 12.82
CA ASP A 322 -6.95 10.43 13.25
C ASP A 322 -6.36 11.83 13.22
N SER A 323 -6.86 12.67 12.32
CA SER A 323 -6.39 14.05 12.15
C SER A 323 -7.31 15.05 12.85
N GLU A 324 -6.72 16.03 13.54
CA GLU A 324 -7.47 17.13 14.15
C GLU A 324 -7.62 18.32 13.17
N ASP A 325 -6.70 18.44 12.21
CA ASP A 325 -6.55 19.60 11.30
C ASP A 325 -7.07 19.39 9.87
N LEU A 326 -7.55 18.20 9.54
CA LEU A 326 -8.01 17.93 8.17
C LEU A 326 -9.35 18.65 7.91
N ASP A 327 -9.30 19.70 7.10
CA ASP A 327 -10.50 20.37 6.59
C ASP A 327 -11.30 19.40 5.73
N LEU A 328 -12.44 18.96 6.25
CA LEU A 328 -13.34 18.09 5.52
C LEU A 328 -14.01 18.90 4.39
N ASN A 329 -14.18 18.30 3.21
CA ASN A 329 -15.07 18.88 2.20
C ASN A 329 -16.54 18.59 2.56
N VAL A 330 -17.47 19.18 1.80
CA VAL A 330 -18.91 19.11 2.12
C VAL A 330 -19.44 17.65 2.11
N SER A 331 -18.91 16.78 1.24
CA SER A 331 -19.23 15.34 1.22
C SER A 331 -18.48 14.53 2.28
N ARG A 332 -17.37 15.08 2.81
CA ARG A 332 -16.41 14.41 3.69
C ARG A 332 -15.79 13.15 3.08
N GLU A 333 -15.76 13.01 1.75
CA GLU A 333 -15.35 11.76 1.08
C GLU A 333 -14.19 11.94 0.10
N MET A 334 -14.15 13.05 -0.66
CA MET A 334 -13.07 13.27 -1.64
C MET A 334 -11.86 13.98 -1.02
N LEU A 335 -10.90 13.22 -0.50
CA LEU A 335 -9.63 13.76 0.05
C LEU A 335 -8.47 13.77 -0.96
N GLN A 336 -8.74 13.50 -2.23
CA GLN A 336 -7.73 13.44 -3.28
C GLN A 336 -6.99 14.78 -3.44
N ASN A 337 -5.66 14.71 -3.58
CA ASN A 337 -4.76 15.86 -3.75
C ASN A 337 -4.74 16.85 -2.57
N ASN A 338 -5.06 16.40 -1.35
CA ASN A 338 -5.02 17.26 -0.17
C ASN A 338 -3.59 17.43 0.38
N PRO A 339 -3.06 18.66 0.55
CA PRO A 339 -1.70 18.90 1.01
C PRO A 339 -1.45 18.45 2.47
N ILE A 340 -2.48 18.40 3.31
CA ILE A 340 -2.38 17.86 4.68
C ILE A 340 -2.20 16.35 4.62
N VAL A 341 -2.99 15.66 3.80
CA VAL A 341 -2.88 14.20 3.57
C VAL A 341 -1.48 13.84 3.07
N ALA A 342 -0.94 14.62 2.12
CA ALA A 342 0.43 14.41 1.63
C ALA A 342 1.50 14.56 2.73
N LYS A 343 1.35 15.53 3.64
CA LYS A 343 2.25 15.69 4.80
C LYS A 343 2.11 14.54 5.80
N ILE A 344 0.87 14.08 6.05
CA ILE A 344 0.61 12.90 6.88
C ILE A 344 1.31 11.70 6.26
N LYS A 345 1.10 11.41 4.96
CA LYS A 345 1.76 10.33 4.22
C LYS A 345 3.27 10.31 4.43
N ASN A 346 3.95 11.43 4.23
CA ASN A 346 5.40 11.53 4.43
C ASN A 346 5.82 11.23 5.88
N GLY A 347 5.03 11.72 6.86
CA GLY A 347 5.23 11.42 8.27
C GLY A 347 5.04 9.94 8.58
N LEU A 348 4.04 9.28 7.99
CA LEU A 348 3.80 7.84 8.14
C LEU A 348 4.95 7.03 7.54
N VAL A 349 5.37 7.33 6.30
CA VAL A 349 6.48 6.67 5.63
C VAL A 349 7.76 6.74 6.47
N THR A 350 8.10 7.94 6.94
CA THR A 350 9.29 8.15 7.80
C THR A 350 9.23 7.29 9.07
N ARG A 351 8.07 7.24 9.73
CA ARG A 351 7.89 6.44 10.96
C ARG A 351 8.02 4.95 10.71
N VAL A 352 7.44 4.46 9.61
CA VAL A 352 7.50 3.05 9.24
C VAL A 352 8.93 2.66 8.90
N LEU A 353 9.63 3.43 8.07
CA LEU A 353 11.04 3.18 7.73
C LEU A 353 11.93 3.16 8.98
N ASN A 354 11.74 4.08 9.91
CA ASN A 354 12.50 4.11 11.16
C ASN A 354 12.23 2.87 12.03
N GLU A 355 10.99 2.39 12.13
CA GLU A 355 10.68 1.18 12.88
C GLU A 355 11.26 -0.06 12.19
N LEU A 356 11.20 -0.14 10.85
CA LEU A 356 11.83 -1.22 10.08
C LEU A 356 13.35 -1.24 10.28
N LYS A 357 14.02 -0.09 10.22
CA LYS A 357 15.47 0.02 10.46
C LYS A 357 15.83 -0.46 11.87
N LYS A 358 15.10 0.01 12.88
CA LYS A 358 15.28 -0.40 14.27
C LYS A 358 15.08 -1.91 14.46
N LYS A 359 14.06 -2.51 13.84
CA LYS A 359 13.81 -3.96 13.89
C LYS A 359 14.90 -4.74 13.17
N ALA A 360 15.33 -4.28 12.01
CA ALA A 360 16.42 -4.88 11.25
C ALA A 360 17.75 -4.90 12.03
N GLU A 361 18.03 -3.87 12.84
CA GLU A 361 19.24 -3.78 13.66
C GLU A 361 19.14 -4.58 14.98
N LYS A 362 18.00 -4.50 15.67
CA LYS A 362 17.87 -5.03 17.04
C LYS A 362 17.31 -6.44 17.13
N GLU A 363 16.55 -6.85 16.12
CA GLU A 363 15.79 -8.12 16.12
C GLU A 363 15.89 -8.79 14.72
N PRO A 364 17.10 -9.13 14.24
CA PRO A 364 17.33 -9.59 12.86
C PRO A 364 16.54 -10.86 12.49
N ASP A 365 16.40 -11.81 13.40
CA ASP A 365 15.62 -13.04 13.15
C ASP A 365 14.12 -12.73 12.98
N SER A 366 13.58 -11.82 13.78
CA SER A 366 12.20 -11.34 13.65
C SER A 366 12.00 -10.54 12.36
N TYR A 367 13.01 -9.75 11.97
CA TYR A 367 13.01 -9.01 10.72
C TYR A 367 13.06 -9.91 9.48
N ALA A 368 13.75 -11.05 9.54
CA ALA A 368 13.74 -12.06 8.48
C ALA A 368 12.31 -12.57 8.21
N GLY A 369 11.52 -12.86 9.26
CA GLY A 369 10.11 -13.23 9.10
C GLY A 369 9.25 -12.13 8.47
N PHE A 370 9.48 -10.86 8.83
CA PHE A 370 8.84 -9.73 8.15
C PHE A 370 9.24 -9.68 6.66
N TRP A 371 10.52 -9.90 6.36
CA TRP A 371 11.03 -9.86 5.00
C TRP A 371 10.43 -10.95 4.11
N GLU A 372 10.28 -12.17 4.63
CA GLU A 372 9.60 -13.26 3.93
C GLU A 372 8.13 -12.91 3.60
N ALA A 373 7.45 -12.21 4.50
CA ALA A 373 6.06 -11.83 4.32
C ALA A 373 5.88 -10.61 3.38
N PHE A 374 6.76 -9.60 3.47
CA PHE A 374 6.53 -8.27 2.88
C PHE A 374 7.70 -7.70 2.07
N GLY A 375 8.83 -8.41 1.94
CA GLY A 375 10.03 -7.95 1.25
C GLY A 375 9.79 -7.53 -0.21
N ALA A 376 8.94 -8.28 -0.93
CA ALA A 376 8.52 -7.91 -2.30
C ALA A 376 7.86 -6.52 -2.36
N LEU A 377 7.10 -6.14 -1.33
CA LEU A 377 6.48 -4.81 -1.25
C LEU A 377 7.53 -3.73 -1.00
N ILE A 378 8.51 -4.00 -0.15
CA ILE A 378 9.63 -3.07 0.08
C ILE A 378 10.40 -2.85 -1.22
N LYS A 379 10.60 -3.91 -2.03
CA LYS A 379 11.22 -3.82 -3.36
C LYS A 379 10.38 -3.01 -4.36
N GLU A 380 9.05 -3.10 -4.33
CA GLU A 380 8.19 -2.16 -5.08
C GLU A 380 8.47 -0.71 -4.66
N GLY A 381 8.65 -0.47 -3.36
CA GLY A 381 9.05 0.84 -2.84
C GLY A 381 10.38 1.34 -3.40
N ILE A 382 11.39 0.48 -3.57
CA ILE A 382 12.70 0.84 -4.15
C ILE A 382 12.52 1.39 -5.58
N TYR A 383 11.61 0.77 -6.34
CA TYR A 383 11.29 1.18 -7.71
C TYR A 383 10.47 2.48 -7.74
N GLU A 384 9.44 2.59 -6.90
CA GLU A 384 8.43 3.66 -6.97
C GLU A 384 8.79 4.94 -6.20
N SER A 385 9.53 4.83 -5.09
CA SER A 385 9.78 5.93 -4.14
C SER A 385 11.23 6.39 -4.20
N PHE A 386 11.55 7.19 -5.21
CA PHE A 386 12.90 7.73 -5.46
C PHE A 386 13.46 8.47 -4.24
N GLU A 387 12.61 9.22 -3.53
CA GLU A 387 12.97 10.03 -2.37
C GLU A 387 13.32 9.20 -1.11
N ASN A 388 12.83 7.96 -1.02
CA ASN A 388 13.12 7.05 0.10
C ASN A 388 14.02 5.87 -0.30
N ARG A 389 14.53 5.87 -1.54
CA ARG A 389 15.22 4.73 -2.14
C ARG A 389 16.43 4.26 -1.35
N ASP A 390 17.28 5.18 -0.89
CA ASP A 390 18.49 4.82 -0.14
C ASP A 390 18.15 4.14 1.19
N ASP A 391 17.11 4.64 1.87
CA ASP A 391 16.59 4.05 3.10
C ASP A 391 16.01 2.65 2.85
N LEU A 392 15.27 2.47 1.77
CA LEU A 392 14.71 1.18 1.37
C LEU A 392 15.80 0.17 0.95
N LEU A 393 16.85 0.62 0.27
CA LEU A 393 18.00 -0.23 -0.08
C LEU A 393 18.76 -0.70 1.17
N SER A 394 18.87 0.12 2.22
CA SER A 394 19.48 -0.31 3.51
C SER A 394 18.66 -1.40 4.24
N LEU A 395 17.36 -1.46 3.95
CA LEU A 395 16.45 -2.47 4.48
C LEU A 395 16.45 -3.76 3.66
N LEU A 396 16.98 -3.73 2.43
CA LEU A 396 16.96 -4.87 1.52
C LEU A 396 17.58 -6.12 2.16
N ARG A 397 16.91 -7.26 2.00
CA ARG A 397 17.45 -8.57 2.31
C ARG A 397 17.31 -9.49 1.10
N CYS A 398 18.33 -10.30 0.86
CA CYS A 398 18.39 -11.19 -0.30
C CYS A 398 18.98 -12.54 0.12
N HIS A 399 18.67 -13.60 -0.62
CA HIS A 399 19.52 -14.78 -0.58
C HIS A 399 20.82 -14.50 -1.35
N SER A 400 21.89 -15.21 -1.02
CA SER A 400 23.15 -15.14 -1.77
C SER A 400 23.81 -16.51 -1.89
N THR A 401 24.89 -16.58 -2.65
CA THR A 401 25.69 -17.81 -2.79
C THR A 401 26.58 -18.12 -1.59
N SER A 402 26.71 -17.23 -0.62
CA SER A 402 27.64 -17.38 0.51
C SER A 402 26.99 -17.82 1.83
N ASP A 403 25.67 -17.75 1.94
CA ASP A 403 24.93 -17.98 3.20
C ASP A 403 23.67 -18.84 2.97
N GLU A 404 23.23 -19.55 4.00
CA GLU A 404 21.91 -20.20 4.04
C GLU A 404 20.79 -19.22 4.44
N GLY A 405 21.14 -18.08 5.04
CA GLY A 405 20.20 -17.03 5.46
C GLY A 405 20.02 -15.86 4.48
N LEU A 406 19.32 -14.84 4.97
CA LEU A 406 19.13 -13.56 4.30
C LEU A 406 20.30 -12.61 4.58
N VAL A 407 20.87 -12.02 3.53
CA VAL A 407 21.98 -11.06 3.60
C VAL A 407 21.52 -9.64 3.28
N SER A 408 22.11 -8.64 3.94
CA SER A 408 21.95 -7.22 3.57
C SER A 408 22.98 -6.78 2.53
N LEU A 409 22.72 -5.65 1.86
CA LEU A 409 23.70 -5.04 0.96
C LEU A 409 24.97 -4.62 1.69
N GLU A 410 24.87 -4.08 2.91
CA GLU A 410 26.04 -3.77 3.73
C GLU A 410 26.86 -5.02 4.04
N GLY A 411 26.20 -6.11 4.44
CA GLY A 411 26.89 -7.38 4.71
C GLY A 411 27.59 -7.94 3.46
N TYR A 412 27.00 -7.77 2.28
CA TYR A 412 27.64 -8.10 1.01
C TYR A 412 28.90 -7.23 0.78
N LEU A 413 28.79 -5.91 0.98
CA LEU A 413 29.92 -4.98 0.79
C LEU A 413 31.10 -5.32 1.71
N ASP A 414 30.83 -5.68 2.97
CA ASP A 414 31.86 -6.07 3.94
C ASP A 414 32.63 -7.34 3.53
N ARG A 415 32.00 -8.21 2.72
CA ARG A 415 32.57 -9.48 2.24
C ARG A 415 33.15 -9.42 0.83
N MET A 416 33.09 -8.26 0.17
CA MET A 416 33.63 -8.07 -1.19
C MET A 416 35.11 -8.45 -1.26
N LYS A 417 35.49 -9.09 -2.37
CA LYS A 417 36.89 -9.48 -2.59
C LYS A 417 37.73 -8.30 -3.06
N LYS A 418 39.04 -8.36 -2.79
CA LYS A 418 39.99 -7.39 -3.32
C LYS A 418 39.97 -7.45 -4.86
N GLY A 419 39.77 -6.29 -5.49
CA GLY A 419 39.62 -6.17 -6.95
C GLY A 419 38.18 -6.30 -7.45
N GLN A 420 37.23 -6.60 -6.56
CA GLN A 420 35.80 -6.59 -6.88
C GLN A 420 35.28 -5.15 -6.91
N ASP A 421 34.70 -4.74 -8.03
CA ASP A 421 34.21 -3.39 -8.27
C ASP A 421 32.67 -3.30 -8.30
N ALA A 422 31.97 -4.43 -8.43
CA ALA A 422 30.52 -4.50 -8.57
C ALA A 422 29.82 -5.41 -7.53
N ILE A 423 28.52 -5.19 -7.37
CA ILE A 423 27.59 -6.10 -6.71
C ILE A 423 27.02 -7.02 -7.78
N TYR A 424 27.32 -8.32 -7.69
CA TYR A 424 26.86 -9.30 -8.68
C TYR A 424 25.54 -9.90 -8.25
N TYR A 425 24.62 -10.05 -9.19
CA TYR A 425 23.31 -10.65 -8.95
C TYR A 425 22.90 -11.58 -10.09
N ILE A 426 21.92 -12.43 -9.80
CA ILE A 426 21.15 -13.20 -10.77
C ILE A 426 19.67 -13.09 -10.42
N THR A 427 18.82 -12.86 -11.41
CA THR A 427 17.36 -12.84 -11.26
C THR A 427 16.72 -14.08 -11.88
N GLY A 428 15.58 -14.51 -11.34
CA GLY A 428 14.80 -15.64 -11.85
C GLY A 428 13.60 -15.96 -10.99
N GLU A 429 12.97 -17.12 -11.21
CA GLU A 429 11.72 -17.46 -10.50
C GLU A 429 11.96 -18.13 -9.13
N ASN A 430 13.16 -18.67 -8.89
CA ASN A 430 13.44 -19.50 -7.71
C ASN A 430 14.91 -19.43 -7.29
N ALA A 431 15.18 -18.98 -6.06
CA ALA A 431 16.53 -18.88 -5.52
C ALA A 431 17.33 -20.21 -5.54
N GLU A 432 16.68 -21.36 -5.31
CA GLU A 432 17.35 -22.67 -5.34
C GLU A 432 17.72 -23.09 -6.77
N ALA A 433 16.87 -22.78 -7.76
CA ALA A 433 17.20 -22.99 -9.16
C ALA A 433 18.35 -22.07 -9.58
N LEU A 434 18.31 -20.80 -9.15
CA LEU A 434 19.36 -19.82 -9.40
C LEU A 434 20.71 -20.27 -8.84
N LYS A 435 20.77 -20.88 -7.65
CA LYS A 435 22.03 -21.43 -7.09
C LYS A 435 22.71 -22.45 -8.00
N GLN A 436 21.96 -23.14 -8.85
CA GLN A 436 22.47 -24.19 -9.74
C GLN A 436 22.88 -23.67 -11.12
N SER A 437 22.73 -22.37 -11.38
CA SER A 437 23.08 -21.74 -12.65
C SER A 437 24.58 -21.92 -13.00
N PRO A 438 24.91 -22.34 -14.24
CA PRO A 438 26.29 -22.39 -14.74
C PRO A 438 27.00 -21.04 -14.69
N GLN A 439 26.28 -19.93 -14.85
CA GLN A 439 26.84 -18.58 -14.82
C GLN A 439 27.47 -18.23 -13.46
N LEU A 440 27.12 -18.95 -12.39
CA LEU A 440 27.68 -18.74 -11.05
C LEU A 440 29.02 -19.46 -10.83
N GLU A 441 29.39 -20.43 -11.67
CA GLU A 441 30.53 -21.32 -11.45
C GLU A 441 31.84 -20.55 -11.21
N GLY A 442 32.16 -19.60 -12.09
CA GLY A 442 33.40 -18.83 -12.05
C GLY A 442 33.46 -17.83 -10.91
N PHE A 443 32.30 -17.32 -10.49
CA PHE A 443 32.16 -16.48 -9.29
C PHE A 443 32.41 -17.33 -8.04
N ARG A 444 31.75 -18.48 -7.94
CA ARG A 444 31.92 -19.46 -6.86
C ARG A 444 33.38 -19.92 -6.76
N ALA A 445 34.03 -20.24 -7.88
CA ALA A 445 35.43 -20.65 -7.92
C ALA A 445 36.39 -19.57 -7.41
N ARG A 446 36.04 -18.29 -7.60
CA ARG A 446 36.79 -17.12 -7.09
C ARG A 446 36.35 -16.68 -5.69
N GLY A 447 35.36 -17.35 -5.11
CA GLY A 447 34.75 -16.99 -3.82
C GLY A 447 33.99 -15.66 -3.86
N VAL A 448 33.57 -15.21 -5.04
CA VAL A 448 32.75 -14.00 -5.21
C VAL A 448 31.31 -14.34 -4.88
N GLU A 449 30.75 -13.60 -3.92
CA GLU A 449 29.35 -13.71 -3.55
C GLU A 449 28.47 -13.14 -4.67
N VAL A 450 27.33 -13.80 -4.94
CA VAL A 450 26.33 -13.34 -5.91
C VAL A 450 24.97 -13.33 -5.22
N LEU A 451 24.23 -12.24 -5.36
CA LEU A 451 22.85 -12.12 -4.85
C LEU A 451 21.88 -12.94 -5.71
N LEU A 452 21.00 -13.68 -5.05
CA LEU A 452 19.98 -14.52 -5.66
C LEU A 452 18.63 -13.85 -5.46
N LEU A 453 18.08 -13.31 -6.54
CA LEU A 453 16.90 -12.45 -6.51
C LEU A 453 15.77 -13.16 -7.24
N SER A 454 14.65 -13.40 -6.56
CA SER A 454 13.57 -14.24 -7.09
C SER A 454 12.17 -13.60 -7.07
N ASP A 455 12.08 -12.32 -6.72
CA ASP A 455 10.80 -11.60 -6.81
C ASP A 455 10.67 -10.96 -8.19
N PRO A 456 9.50 -11.00 -8.86
CA PRO A 456 9.32 -10.42 -10.19
C PRO A 456 9.69 -8.93 -10.31
N ILE A 457 9.61 -8.19 -9.21
CA ILE A 457 9.98 -6.77 -9.15
C ILE A 457 11.51 -6.55 -9.25
N ASP A 458 12.31 -7.58 -9.00
CA ASP A 458 13.78 -7.52 -9.01
C ASP A 458 14.34 -7.08 -10.37
N ASP A 459 13.75 -7.58 -11.45
CA ASP A 459 14.14 -7.25 -12.83
C ASP A 459 13.86 -5.78 -13.21
N PHE A 460 13.05 -5.07 -12.43
CA PHE A 460 12.67 -3.68 -12.70
C PHE A 460 13.42 -2.69 -11.81
N TRP A 461 13.60 -2.98 -10.52
CA TRP A 461 14.29 -2.05 -9.63
C TRP A 461 15.80 -2.03 -9.87
N LEU A 462 16.42 -3.17 -10.21
CA LEU A 462 17.86 -3.25 -10.44
C LEU A 462 18.34 -2.28 -11.53
N PRO A 463 17.76 -2.29 -12.76
CA PRO A 463 18.12 -1.31 -13.79
C PRO A 463 17.79 0.14 -13.40
N ALA A 464 16.69 0.36 -12.66
CA ALA A 464 16.25 1.70 -12.25
C ALA A 464 17.15 2.34 -11.18
N VAL A 465 17.79 1.52 -10.34
CA VAL A 465 18.71 1.94 -9.28
C VAL A 465 20.15 2.04 -9.78
N GLY A 466 20.61 1.04 -10.54
CA GLY A 466 21.93 1.01 -11.18
C GLY A 466 23.12 0.77 -10.23
N GLN A 467 23.14 1.36 -9.03
CA GLN A 467 24.24 1.21 -8.08
C GLN A 467 23.83 1.39 -6.61
N TYR A 468 24.66 0.90 -5.70
CA TYR A 468 24.53 1.12 -4.26
C TYR A 468 25.89 1.43 -3.63
N LYS A 469 26.02 2.55 -2.90
CA LYS A 469 27.30 3.05 -2.33
C LYS A 469 28.46 3.00 -3.33
N GLU A 470 28.24 3.59 -4.52
CA GLU A 470 29.19 3.65 -5.64
C GLU A 470 29.56 2.29 -6.27
N LYS A 471 28.92 1.19 -5.86
CA LYS A 471 29.09 -0.13 -6.46
C LYS A 471 27.97 -0.41 -7.46
N PRO A 472 28.25 -0.53 -8.77
CA PRO A 472 27.23 -0.86 -9.75
C PRO A 472 26.69 -2.27 -9.51
N PHE A 473 25.40 -2.46 -9.78
CA PHE A 473 24.80 -3.77 -9.89
C PHE A 473 25.13 -4.36 -11.26
N LYS A 474 25.67 -5.58 -11.31
CA LYS A 474 25.98 -6.29 -12.55
C LYS A 474 25.35 -7.68 -12.55
N SER A 475 24.59 -7.98 -13.59
CA SER A 475 24.04 -9.32 -13.78
C SER A 475 25.13 -10.31 -14.17
N VAL A 476 25.07 -11.52 -13.61
CA VAL A 476 25.94 -12.63 -14.03
C VAL A 476 25.48 -13.29 -15.33
N THR A 477 24.28 -12.99 -15.83
CA THR A 477 23.74 -13.54 -17.09
C THR A 477 24.00 -12.60 -18.28
N GLN A 478 24.54 -11.41 -18.06
CA GLN A 478 24.98 -10.50 -19.13
C GLN A 478 26.49 -10.65 -19.42
N GLY A 479 26.90 -10.26 -20.63
CA GLY A 479 28.31 -9.99 -20.95
C GLY A 479 28.89 -8.88 -20.07
N GLY A 480 30.21 -8.88 -19.82
CA GLY A 480 30.89 -7.77 -19.12
C GLY A 480 31.17 -7.97 -17.62
N ALA A 481 30.88 -9.15 -17.06
CA ALA A 481 31.39 -9.53 -15.73
C ALA A 481 32.89 -9.87 -15.79
N ASP A 482 33.72 -8.82 -15.83
CA ASP A 482 35.18 -8.97 -15.82
C ASP A 482 35.65 -9.47 -14.45
N LEU A 483 35.91 -10.78 -14.37
CA LEU A 483 36.46 -11.44 -13.19
C LEU A 483 38.00 -11.47 -13.19
N SER A 484 38.66 -10.87 -14.18
CA SER A 484 40.12 -10.91 -14.33
C SER A 484 40.85 -10.20 -13.19
N ASN A 485 40.22 -9.16 -12.62
CA ASN A 485 40.77 -8.37 -11.52
C ASN A 485 40.64 -9.06 -10.14
N ILE A 486 39.89 -10.17 -10.05
CA ILE A 486 39.65 -10.91 -8.80
C ILE A 486 40.52 -12.17 -8.79
N LYS A 487 41.44 -12.25 -7.82
CA LYS A 487 42.33 -13.42 -7.69
C LYS A 487 41.55 -14.67 -7.32
N SER A 488 41.73 -15.73 -8.11
CA SER A 488 41.21 -17.06 -7.77
C SER A 488 41.96 -17.65 -6.55
N PRO A 489 41.25 -18.12 -5.49
CA PRO A 489 41.85 -18.78 -4.33
C PRO A 489 42.56 -20.08 -4.69
N LYS A 490 41.98 -20.84 -5.62
CA LYS A 490 42.70 -21.86 -6.36
C LYS A 490 43.44 -21.13 -7.47
N GLY A 491 44.70 -20.78 -7.24
CA GLY A 491 45.55 -20.29 -8.33
C GLY A 491 45.33 -21.21 -9.53
N LYS A 492 45.02 -20.68 -10.72
CA LYS A 492 45.07 -21.48 -11.93
C LYS A 492 46.41 -22.21 -11.85
N LYS A 493 46.39 -23.53 -11.70
CA LYS A 493 47.53 -24.31 -12.16
C LYS A 493 47.59 -23.96 -13.63
N LYS A 494 48.39 -22.95 -13.98
CA LYS A 494 49.08 -23.03 -15.25
C LYS A 494 49.75 -24.39 -15.16
N ASP A 495 49.36 -25.31 -16.04
CA ASP A 495 50.26 -26.39 -16.37
C ASP A 495 51.53 -25.69 -16.86
N ASP A 496 52.47 -25.46 -15.95
CA ASP A 496 53.81 -24.93 -16.22
C ASP A 496 54.63 -25.89 -17.12
N ASN A 497 53.98 -26.96 -17.62
CA ASN A 497 54.49 -27.99 -18.50
C ASN A 497 53.98 -27.91 -19.95
N LYS A 498 53.12 -26.95 -20.33
CA LYS A 498 52.70 -26.76 -21.73
C LYS A 498 53.69 -25.84 -22.45
N SER A 499 54.33 -26.34 -23.51
CA SER A 499 55.24 -25.52 -24.33
C SER A 499 54.47 -24.38 -25.02
N ALA A 500 55.17 -23.34 -25.45
CA ALA A 500 54.55 -22.24 -26.20
C ALA A 500 53.84 -22.74 -27.48
N ASP A 501 54.36 -23.81 -28.10
CA ASP A 501 53.78 -24.46 -29.26
C ASP A 501 52.48 -25.22 -28.92
N ASP A 502 52.39 -25.86 -27.75
CA ASP A 502 51.17 -26.54 -27.30
C ASP A 502 50.05 -25.54 -27.00
N VAL A 503 50.39 -24.39 -26.42
CA VAL A 503 49.43 -23.30 -26.17
C VAL A 503 48.92 -22.73 -27.48
N ALA A 504 49.81 -22.47 -28.45
CA ALA A 504 49.42 -21.97 -29.77
C ALA A 504 48.53 -22.97 -30.52
N LYS A 505 48.83 -24.28 -30.42
CA LYS A 505 48.03 -25.34 -31.02
C LYS A 505 46.64 -25.44 -30.40
N ILE A 506 46.53 -25.47 -29.07
CA ILE A 506 45.24 -25.52 -28.36
C ILE A 506 44.39 -24.28 -28.70
N THR A 507 45.02 -23.11 -28.74
CA THR A 507 44.35 -21.85 -29.10
C THR A 507 43.83 -21.89 -30.52
N GLY A 508 44.61 -22.44 -31.46
CA GLY A 508 44.18 -22.64 -32.85
C GLY A 508 43.02 -23.64 -32.99
N GLU A 509 43.12 -24.80 -32.35
CA GLU A 509 42.05 -25.82 -32.35
C GLU A 509 40.74 -25.29 -31.76
N MET A 510 40.82 -24.46 -30.72
CA MET A 510 39.66 -23.80 -30.14
C MET A 510 39.07 -22.75 -31.09
N GLY A 511 39.91 -21.98 -31.79
CA GLY A 511 39.48 -21.04 -32.82
C GLY A 511 38.72 -21.71 -33.96
N ASP A 512 39.20 -22.87 -34.42
CA ASP A 512 38.54 -23.67 -35.45
C ASP A 512 37.16 -24.18 -34.99
N LEU A 513 37.05 -24.64 -33.73
CA LEU A 513 35.77 -25.04 -33.15
C LEU A 513 34.80 -23.87 -33.07
N ILE A 514 35.25 -22.71 -32.59
CA ILE A 514 34.41 -21.51 -32.50
C ILE A 514 33.88 -21.12 -33.88
N ALA A 515 34.74 -21.12 -34.91
CA ALA A 515 34.32 -20.81 -36.27
C ALA A 515 33.26 -21.80 -36.78
N LEU A 516 33.43 -23.10 -36.51
CA LEU A 516 32.45 -24.13 -36.88
C LEU A 516 31.12 -23.96 -36.15
N LEU A 517 31.15 -23.66 -34.84
CA LEU A 517 29.96 -23.42 -34.04
C LEU A 517 29.20 -22.19 -34.53
N LYS A 518 29.91 -21.08 -34.83
CA LYS A 518 29.28 -19.86 -35.40
C LYS A 518 28.61 -20.14 -36.74
N LEU A 519 29.25 -20.93 -37.60
CA LEU A 519 28.69 -21.30 -38.91
C LEU A 519 27.46 -22.21 -38.78
N THR A 520 27.48 -23.16 -37.84
CA THR A 520 26.40 -24.13 -37.65
C THR A 520 25.20 -23.54 -36.93
N LEU A 521 25.45 -22.65 -35.96
CA LEU A 521 24.44 -22.01 -35.12
C LEU A 521 24.07 -20.62 -35.63
N GLU A 522 24.38 -20.32 -36.89
CA GLU A 522 23.99 -19.08 -37.55
C GLU A 522 22.48 -18.86 -37.38
N GLU A 523 22.09 -17.59 -37.17
CA GLU A 523 20.72 -17.17 -36.85
C GLU A 523 20.14 -17.67 -35.51
N LYS A 524 20.72 -18.71 -34.89
CA LYS A 524 20.25 -19.27 -33.59
C LYS A 524 20.90 -18.58 -32.39
N VAL A 525 22.15 -18.12 -32.53
CA VAL A 525 22.90 -17.40 -31.50
C VAL A 525 23.47 -16.11 -32.09
N ALA A 526 23.65 -15.09 -31.26
CA ALA A 526 24.28 -13.82 -31.65
C ALA A 526 25.79 -13.97 -31.85
N ASP A 527 26.44 -14.76 -30.98
CA ASP A 527 27.87 -15.03 -31.07
C ASP A 527 28.24 -16.34 -30.35
N VAL A 528 29.44 -16.86 -30.62
CA VAL A 528 30.07 -17.98 -29.89
C VAL A 528 31.46 -17.57 -29.43
N ARG A 529 31.76 -17.72 -28.14
CA ARG A 529 33.07 -17.35 -27.57
C ARG A 529 33.49 -18.25 -26.40
N THR A 530 34.76 -18.20 -26.01
CA THR A 530 35.23 -18.88 -24.79
C THR A 530 34.72 -18.18 -23.55
N SER A 531 34.37 -18.95 -22.53
CA SER A 531 33.97 -18.43 -21.23
C SER A 531 35.15 -18.32 -20.27
N GLU A 532 35.17 -17.25 -19.47
CA GLU A 532 36.01 -17.15 -18.27
C GLU A 532 35.25 -17.48 -16.97
N ARG A 533 33.93 -17.66 -17.08
CA ARG A 533 33.01 -17.91 -15.96
C ARG A 533 32.64 -19.38 -15.79
N LEU A 534 32.86 -20.24 -16.77
CA LEU A 534 32.59 -21.67 -16.63
C LEU A 534 33.77 -22.41 -16.00
N THR A 535 33.48 -23.35 -15.10
CA THR A 535 34.49 -24.27 -14.53
C THR A 535 34.15 -25.73 -14.81
N ASP A 536 32.92 -26.13 -14.56
CA ASP A 536 32.45 -27.51 -14.64
C ASP A 536 31.52 -27.72 -15.83
N SER A 537 30.67 -26.75 -16.18
CA SER A 537 29.77 -26.88 -17.33
C SER A 537 30.50 -26.70 -18.66
N ALA A 538 30.03 -27.40 -19.69
CA ALA A 538 30.58 -27.30 -21.04
C ALA A 538 30.24 -25.96 -21.71
N VAL A 539 29.03 -25.44 -21.47
CA VAL A 539 28.44 -24.28 -22.13
C VAL A 539 27.46 -23.54 -21.22
N CYS A 540 27.22 -22.26 -21.52
CA CYS A 540 26.09 -21.49 -21.00
C CYS A 540 25.65 -20.42 -22.02
N LEU A 541 24.46 -19.86 -21.81
CA LEU A 541 23.98 -18.70 -22.56
C LEU A 541 24.18 -17.42 -21.75
N VAL A 542 24.48 -16.33 -22.44
CA VAL A 542 24.50 -14.98 -21.85
C VAL A 542 23.82 -13.99 -22.78
N ALA A 543 23.19 -12.98 -22.17
CA ALA A 543 22.74 -11.80 -22.88
C ALA A 543 23.92 -10.89 -23.27
N ASP A 544 23.68 -10.03 -24.26
CA ASP A 544 24.62 -8.95 -24.59
C ASP A 544 24.80 -8.00 -23.40
N GLU A 545 25.99 -7.40 -23.27
CA GLU A 545 26.31 -6.48 -22.17
C GLU A 545 25.40 -5.23 -22.16
N THR A 546 24.94 -4.80 -23.33
CA THR A 546 24.04 -3.65 -23.48
C THR A 546 22.57 -4.04 -23.65
N GLY A 547 22.29 -5.35 -23.75
CA GLY A 547 20.96 -5.91 -23.97
C GLY A 547 20.13 -6.03 -22.70
N LEU A 548 18.88 -6.47 -22.85
CA LEU A 548 18.04 -6.82 -21.71
C LEU A 548 18.60 -8.06 -21.00
N ASP A 549 18.46 -8.09 -19.67
CA ASP A 549 18.73 -9.30 -18.91
C ASP A 549 17.84 -10.46 -19.38
N MET A 550 18.36 -11.67 -19.26
CA MET A 550 17.70 -12.88 -19.74
C MET A 550 16.33 -13.09 -19.09
N ASN A 551 16.21 -12.87 -17.77
CA ASN A 551 14.94 -13.06 -17.07
C ASN A 551 13.94 -11.95 -17.37
N LEU A 552 14.39 -10.69 -17.41
CA LEU A 552 13.55 -9.54 -17.78
C LEU A 552 12.93 -9.72 -19.17
N GLU A 553 13.72 -10.15 -20.15
CA GLU A 553 13.22 -10.39 -21.50
C GLU A 553 12.16 -11.50 -21.54
N ARG A 554 12.33 -12.55 -20.72
CA ARG A 554 11.35 -13.63 -20.56
C ARG A 554 10.04 -13.11 -19.99
N ILE A 555 10.08 -12.30 -18.94
CA ILE A 555 8.89 -11.66 -18.34
C ILE A 555 8.17 -10.81 -19.38
N LEU A 556 8.89 -9.94 -20.08
CA LEU A 556 8.31 -9.04 -21.09
C LEU A 556 7.66 -9.83 -22.25
N LYS A 557 8.26 -10.94 -22.68
CA LYS A 557 7.66 -11.83 -23.69
C LYS A 557 6.38 -12.49 -23.18
N GLN A 558 6.38 -13.03 -21.95
CA GLN A 558 5.19 -13.66 -21.35
C GLN A 558 4.01 -12.68 -21.23
N HIS A 559 4.30 -11.40 -21.00
CA HIS A 559 3.32 -10.31 -20.96
C HIS A 559 3.02 -9.65 -22.31
N ASN A 560 3.47 -10.25 -23.44
CA ASN A 560 3.30 -9.73 -24.80
C ASN A 560 3.79 -8.28 -25.00
N GLN A 561 4.80 -7.85 -24.23
CA GLN A 561 5.47 -6.55 -24.37
C GLN A 561 6.65 -6.59 -25.35
N LEU A 562 7.13 -7.80 -25.71
CA LEU A 562 8.17 -8.03 -26.70
C LEU A 562 7.73 -9.09 -27.72
N ASN A 563 7.89 -8.76 -29.01
CA ASN A 563 7.52 -9.65 -30.12
C ASN A 563 8.64 -10.62 -30.50
N GLN A 564 9.89 -10.28 -30.22
CA GLN A 564 11.08 -11.07 -30.56
C GLN A 564 12.05 -11.07 -29.38
N VAL A 565 12.67 -12.22 -29.16
CA VAL A 565 13.75 -12.41 -28.18
C VAL A 565 15.07 -12.18 -28.91
N THR A 566 15.96 -11.44 -28.28
CA THR A 566 17.31 -11.17 -28.77
C THR A 566 18.12 -12.46 -28.74
N SER A 567 18.83 -12.77 -29.83
CA SER A 567 19.70 -13.95 -29.87
C SER A 567 20.77 -13.87 -28.77
N ARG A 568 21.00 -14.99 -28.07
CA ARG A 568 21.98 -15.08 -26.97
C ARG A 568 23.39 -15.35 -27.49
N ILE A 569 24.38 -15.07 -26.67
CA ILE A 569 25.77 -15.48 -26.92
C ILE A 569 25.98 -16.85 -26.26
N LEU A 570 26.47 -17.83 -27.01
CA LEU A 570 26.88 -19.13 -26.48
C LEU A 570 28.33 -19.04 -26.00
N GLU A 571 28.54 -19.15 -24.69
CA GLU A 571 29.88 -19.27 -24.13
C GLU A 571 30.26 -20.74 -23.97
N ILE A 572 31.47 -21.13 -24.39
CA ILE A 572 32.01 -22.50 -24.27
C ILE A 572 33.17 -22.55 -23.27
N ASN A 573 33.25 -23.61 -22.47
CA ASN A 573 34.32 -23.80 -21.49
C ASN A 573 35.56 -24.44 -22.14
N PRO A 574 36.68 -23.71 -22.31
CA PRO A 574 37.88 -24.25 -22.97
C PRO A 574 38.58 -25.34 -22.16
N ASP A 575 38.31 -25.43 -20.86
CA ASP A 575 38.90 -26.41 -19.95
C ASP A 575 38.06 -27.69 -19.83
N HIS A 576 36.83 -27.70 -20.36
CA HIS A 576 35.94 -28.85 -20.31
C HIS A 576 36.35 -29.95 -21.30
N SER A 577 36.38 -31.21 -20.84
CA SER A 577 36.88 -32.36 -21.61
C SER A 577 36.13 -32.60 -22.92
N LEU A 578 34.81 -32.41 -22.93
CA LEU A 578 33.99 -32.48 -24.15
C LEU A 578 34.41 -31.41 -25.16
N ILE A 579 34.58 -30.17 -24.71
CA ILE A 579 34.92 -29.03 -25.59
C ILE A 579 36.32 -29.22 -26.19
N GLN A 580 37.30 -29.68 -25.38
CA GLN A 580 38.63 -30.03 -25.87
C GLN A 580 38.59 -31.15 -26.91
N SER A 581 37.76 -32.18 -26.70
CA SER A 581 37.60 -33.29 -27.65
C SER A 581 36.95 -32.85 -28.96
N LEU A 582 35.99 -31.92 -28.89
CA LEU A 582 35.38 -31.30 -30.06
C LEU A 582 36.37 -30.40 -30.80
N ALA A 583 37.20 -29.63 -30.09
CA ALA A 583 38.23 -28.77 -30.68
C ALA A 583 39.26 -29.56 -31.49
N VAL A 584 39.76 -30.69 -30.97
CA VAL A 584 40.64 -31.60 -31.71
C VAL A 584 39.95 -32.17 -32.95
N SER A 585 38.64 -32.41 -32.87
CA SER A 585 37.86 -32.98 -33.99
C SER A 585 37.55 -31.96 -35.09
N ALA A 586 37.43 -30.67 -34.74
CA ALA A 586 37.12 -29.58 -35.66
C ALA A 586 38.17 -29.42 -36.78
N LYS A 587 39.42 -29.83 -36.53
CA LYS A 587 40.54 -29.75 -37.50
C LYS A 587 40.52 -30.86 -38.58
N LYS A 588 39.68 -31.88 -38.43
CA LYS A 588 39.66 -33.05 -39.33
C LYS A 588 38.85 -32.74 -40.60
N LYS A 589 39.21 -33.36 -41.73
CA LYS A 589 38.42 -33.25 -42.97
C LYS A 589 36.99 -33.77 -42.75
N GLY A 590 36.00 -32.99 -43.20
CA GLY A 590 34.57 -33.29 -43.01
C GLY A 590 34.10 -33.11 -41.56
N ALA A 591 34.76 -32.25 -40.77
CA ALA A 591 34.36 -31.98 -39.39
C ALA A 591 32.97 -31.35 -39.27
N GLN A 592 32.59 -30.47 -40.21
CA GLN A 592 31.29 -29.78 -40.17
C GLN A 592 30.12 -30.76 -40.11
N ASP A 593 30.00 -31.68 -41.09
CA ASP A 593 28.95 -32.71 -41.11
C ASP A 593 28.99 -33.66 -39.89
N LYS A 594 30.17 -33.82 -39.27
CA LYS A 594 30.34 -34.73 -38.12
C LYS A 594 30.05 -34.06 -36.78
N LEU A 595 30.17 -32.74 -36.70
CA LEU A 595 30.05 -31.96 -35.47
C LEU A 595 28.75 -31.14 -35.44
N GLU A 596 27.97 -31.12 -36.51
CA GLU A 596 26.67 -30.44 -36.57
C GLU A 596 25.73 -30.87 -35.43
N ASP A 597 25.55 -32.19 -35.26
CA ASP A 597 24.74 -32.73 -34.15
C ASP A 597 25.26 -32.26 -32.79
N ALA A 598 26.58 -32.25 -32.60
CA ALA A 598 27.20 -31.83 -31.35
C ALA A 598 27.02 -30.33 -31.09
N ALA A 599 27.16 -29.49 -32.12
CA ALA A 599 26.94 -28.05 -32.00
C ALA A 599 25.50 -27.73 -31.57
N LEU A 600 24.51 -28.38 -32.20
CA LEU A 600 23.11 -28.20 -31.86
C LEU A 600 22.78 -28.76 -30.47
N LEU A 601 23.35 -29.91 -30.10
CA LEU A 601 23.17 -30.48 -28.76
C LEU A 601 23.80 -29.61 -27.66
N LEU A 602 24.93 -28.94 -27.93
CA LEU A 602 25.50 -27.97 -27.00
C LEU A 602 24.56 -26.77 -26.81
N LEU A 603 23.96 -26.26 -27.88
CA LEU A 603 22.96 -25.19 -27.76
C LEU A 603 21.72 -25.66 -26.99
N ASP A 604 21.18 -26.84 -27.33
CA ASP A 604 20.01 -27.42 -26.65
C ASP A 604 20.32 -27.64 -25.15
N GLN A 605 21.52 -28.12 -24.81
CA GLN A 605 21.98 -28.26 -23.43
C GLN A 605 22.02 -26.92 -22.70
N ALA A 606 22.56 -25.88 -23.34
CA ALA A 606 22.62 -24.55 -22.76
C ALA A 606 21.20 -24.01 -22.49
N GLN A 607 20.27 -24.14 -23.44
CA GLN A 607 18.86 -23.74 -23.27
C GLN A 607 18.20 -24.44 -22.08
N ILE A 608 18.41 -25.75 -21.94
CA ILE A 608 17.86 -26.54 -20.82
C ILE A 608 18.39 -26.01 -19.48
N LEU A 609 19.68 -25.71 -19.39
CA LEU A 609 20.31 -25.17 -18.17
C LEU A 609 19.76 -23.78 -17.80
N GLU A 610 19.33 -22.99 -18.77
CA GLU A 610 18.65 -21.69 -18.55
C GLU A 610 17.16 -21.81 -18.22
N GLY A 611 16.62 -23.03 -18.22
CA GLY A 611 15.18 -23.27 -18.11
C GLY A 611 14.39 -22.82 -19.35
N GLU A 612 15.06 -22.64 -20.49
CA GLU A 612 14.39 -22.35 -21.75
C GLU A 612 13.88 -23.63 -22.42
N PRO A 613 12.69 -23.60 -23.04
CA PRO A 613 12.21 -24.74 -23.80
C PRO A 613 13.09 -24.97 -25.03
N VAL A 614 13.47 -26.21 -25.27
CA VAL A 614 14.16 -26.62 -26.50
C VAL A 614 13.25 -26.32 -27.69
N SER A 615 13.78 -25.61 -28.69
CA SER A 615 13.00 -25.14 -29.85
C SER A 615 12.31 -26.24 -30.65
N ASP A 616 12.98 -27.40 -30.82
CA ASP A 616 12.42 -28.59 -31.44
C ASP A 616 12.79 -29.84 -30.60
N PRO A 617 11.92 -30.26 -29.67
CA PRO A 617 12.16 -31.42 -28.81
C PRO A 617 12.33 -32.74 -29.59
N VAL A 618 11.69 -32.86 -30.75
CA VAL A 618 11.77 -34.07 -31.58
C VAL A 618 13.13 -34.15 -32.27
N ALA A 619 13.60 -33.03 -32.83
CA ALA A 619 14.94 -32.97 -33.41
C ALA A 619 16.03 -33.18 -32.35
N PHE A 620 15.87 -32.59 -31.16
CA PHE A 620 16.77 -32.82 -30.02
C PHE A 620 16.84 -34.31 -29.64
N SER A 621 15.69 -34.98 -29.45
CA SER A 621 15.66 -36.41 -29.11
C SER A 621 16.37 -37.26 -30.17
N ARG A 622 16.08 -37.01 -31.45
CA ARG A 622 16.72 -37.73 -32.57
C ARG A 622 18.23 -37.52 -32.62
N ARG A 623 18.70 -36.29 -32.41
CA ARG A 623 20.15 -35.98 -32.35
C ARG A 623 20.81 -36.69 -31.17
N MET A 624 20.19 -36.64 -30.00
CA MET A 624 20.68 -37.32 -28.80
C MET A 624 20.78 -38.83 -29.03
N GLU A 625 19.74 -39.46 -29.56
CA GLU A 625 19.72 -40.89 -29.91
C GLU A 625 20.83 -41.24 -30.91
N ALA A 626 21.02 -40.43 -31.96
CA ALA A 626 22.03 -40.65 -32.98
C ALA A 626 23.46 -40.57 -32.41
N VAL A 627 23.73 -39.61 -31.52
CA VAL A 627 25.03 -39.47 -30.84
C VAL A 627 25.27 -40.61 -29.86
N MET A 628 24.27 -40.97 -29.04
CA MET A 628 24.36 -42.12 -28.13
C MET A 628 24.62 -43.42 -28.88
N ALA A 629 23.90 -43.67 -29.99
CA ALA A 629 24.08 -44.87 -30.80
C ALA A 629 25.48 -44.96 -31.44
N LYS A 630 26.13 -43.82 -31.73
CA LYS A 630 27.53 -43.79 -32.20
C LYS A 630 28.53 -44.10 -31.07
N GLY A 631 28.20 -43.79 -29.82
CA GLY A 631 29.07 -44.03 -28.66
C GLY A 631 28.98 -45.45 -28.07
N PHE A 632 27.87 -46.17 -28.31
CA PHE A 632 27.68 -47.57 -27.88
C PHE A 632 28.03 -48.62 -28.97
N LYS A 633 28.47 -48.18 -30.15
CA LYS A 633 29.02 -49.03 -31.22
C LYS A 633 30.54 -48.98 -31.18
#